data_AF-A0A1V5UCH3-F1
#
_entry.id   AF-A0A1V5UCH3-F1
#
_cell.length_a   1.000
_cell.length_b   1.000
_cell.length_c   1.000
_cell.angle_alpha   90.00
_cell.angle_beta   90.00
_cell.angle_gamma   90.00
#
_symmetry.space_group_name_H-M   'P 1'
#
loop_
_entity.id
_entity.type
_entity.pdbx_description
1 polymer ?
#
loop_
_entity_poly.entity_id
_entity_poly.type
_entity_poly.pdbx_seq_one_letter_code
_entity_poly.pdbx_strand_id
1 'polypeptide(L)'
;MKKSTAFVLITQLLFIALFAAGVSAQESAPSKWTFMVFINADNNLDRFGILDIQEMEKAAMSSGVNIVAQIDRGYGKPARRYDVTGRAADAQADDWGLLAKNVAELGEVDMGDYKEMVSFVKWAHENYPAENYALVIWNHGAGWKKKENAPVVKGVSYDDQSKNHISTKDLGIAMGAVHNIIGRPLDILAFDACLMQMIEVSYEVRENVKYMVGSEETEPGDGWPYELVCAPLVQTPSMDAQAFAKLIPQAYAQSYGSKGKGCTQSAVDCSRLEELASAVDALALSVMDACAASTSEIEAVKNALGATQKYSYADNIDLGHFAEMLSQTSKNEAVKAALESLKTAYGLCILENRFTGMGARFSTGMAIYFPRYGFNSKYDTIKFSGKNWDDMVRAVTGAQSTAEPPNNGGTSTSNPGTIYPGGYDYPDVYPFPGGGFHPHWPHVPPMPMM
;
A
#
# COMPACT_ATOMS: atom_id res chain seq x y z
N MET A 1 -86.38 -45.94 39.60
CA MET A 1 -86.47 -47.06 38.65
C MET A 1 -85.74 -46.67 37.36
N LYS A 2 -84.71 -47.45 36.95
CA LYS A 2 -84.28 -47.74 35.55
C LYS A 2 -84.00 -46.52 34.63
N LYS A 3 -82.81 -46.21 34.09
CA LYS A 3 -81.79 -46.99 33.33
C LYS A 3 -80.49 -46.12 33.21
N SER A 4 -79.29 -46.67 33.42
CA SER A 4 -78.26 -47.05 32.39
C SER A 4 -77.89 -45.90 31.43
N THR A 5 -76.62 -45.51 31.24
CA THR A 5 -75.56 -46.33 30.60
C THR A 5 -74.16 -45.68 30.76
N ALA A 6 -73.14 -46.55 30.77
CA ALA A 6 -71.69 -46.35 30.93
C ALA A 6 -70.98 -45.36 29.99
N PHE A 7 -69.80 -44.84 30.38
CA PHE A 7 -68.49 -45.21 29.80
C PHE A 7 -67.29 -44.46 30.45
N VAL A 8 -66.30 -45.25 30.87
CA VAL A 8 -64.82 -45.09 30.77
C VAL A 8 -64.08 -43.94 31.49
N LEU A 9 -63.23 -44.38 32.44
CA LEU A 9 -62.03 -43.71 32.95
C LEU A 9 -60.99 -43.50 31.85
N ILE A 10 -60.42 -42.28 31.74
CA ILE A 10 -58.99 -42.09 31.44
C ILE A 10 -58.47 -40.90 32.27
N THR A 11 -57.59 -41.22 33.22
CA THR A 11 -56.69 -40.29 33.94
C THR A 11 -55.61 -39.74 33.02
N GLN A 12 -55.43 -38.42 32.96
CA GLN A 12 -54.20 -37.80 32.46
C GLN A 12 -53.73 -36.69 33.41
N LEU A 13 -52.56 -36.92 34.01
CA LEU A 13 -51.72 -35.95 34.71
C LEU A 13 -51.07 -35.03 33.66
N LEU A 14 -51.31 -33.72 33.76
CA LEU A 14 -50.63 -32.70 32.97
C LEU A 14 -49.34 -32.28 33.71
N PHE A 15 -48.20 -32.80 33.28
CA PHE A 15 -46.89 -32.20 33.57
C PHE A 15 -46.63 -31.13 32.49
N ILE A 16 -46.76 -29.86 32.85
CA ILE A 16 -46.31 -28.75 32.00
C ILE A 16 -44.83 -28.52 32.29
N ALA A 17 -43.96 -29.09 31.46
CA ALA A 17 -42.58 -28.66 31.34
C ALA A 17 -42.56 -27.49 30.34
N LEU A 18 -42.36 -26.25 30.83
CA LEU A 18 -42.00 -25.13 29.97
C LEU A 18 -40.59 -25.38 29.43
N PHE A 19 -40.50 -25.87 28.20
CA PHE A 19 -39.28 -25.79 27.41
C PHE A 19 -39.06 -24.33 27.03
N ALA A 20 -38.13 -23.66 27.71
CA ALA A 20 -37.50 -22.47 27.18
C ALA A 20 -36.66 -22.90 25.96
N ALA A 21 -37.21 -22.74 24.76
CA ALA A 21 -36.46 -22.84 23.53
C ALA A 21 -35.46 -21.68 23.50
N GLY A 22 -34.26 -21.91 24.03
CA GLY A 22 -33.12 -21.06 23.75
C GLY A 22 -32.85 -21.16 22.26
N VAL A 23 -33.26 -20.13 21.51
CA VAL A 23 -32.71 -19.89 20.18
C VAL A 23 -31.25 -19.52 20.40
N SER A 24 -30.38 -20.54 20.38
CA SER A 24 -28.97 -20.30 20.16
C SER A 24 -28.87 -19.70 18.76
N ALA A 25 -28.62 -18.40 18.66
CA ALA A 25 -28.14 -17.82 17.43
C ALA A 25 -26.88 -18.62 17.06
N GLN A 26 -26.96 -19.41 16.00
CA GLN A 26 -25.80 -20.07 15.47
C GLN A 26 -24.90 -18.96 14.94
N GLU A 27 -23.88 -18.62 15.72
CA GLU A 27 -22.85 -17.66 15.32
C GLU A 27 -22.30 -18.15 13.97
N SER A 28 -22.59 -17.41 12.90
CA SER A 28 -22.12 -17.78 11.57
C SER A 28 -20.60 -17.83 11.62
N ALA A 29 -20.01 -18.91 11.09
CA ALA A 29 -18.55 -19.01 11.01
C ALA A 29 -17.98 -17.74 10.35
N PRO A 30 -16.87 -17.19 10.86
CA PRO A 30 -16.28 -15.98 10.32
C PRO A 30 -15.93 -16.18 8.83
N SER A 31 -16.02 -15.10 8.05
CA SER A 31 -15.63 -15.11 6.64
C SER A 31 -14.14 -15.47 6.50
N LYS A 32 -13.70 -15.91 5.32
CA LYS A 32 -12.27 -16.18 5.11
C LYS A 32 -11.45 -14.90 5.03
N TRP A 33 -12.03 -13.85 4.48
CA TRP A 33 -11.38 -12.56 4.28
C TRP A 33 -12.29 -11.40 4.66
N THR A 34 -11.67 -10.38 5.25
CA THR A 34 -12.19 -9.01 5.25
C THR A 34 -11.16 -8.11 4.57
N PHE A 35 -11.53 -7.61 3.40
CA PHE A 35 -10.77 -6.68 2.56
C PHE A 35 -11.29 -5.27 2.81
N MET A 36 -10.46 -4.44 3.44
CA MET A 36 -10.79 -3.10 3.90
C MET A 36 -10.11 -2.08 2.99
N VAL A 37 -10.87 -1.12 2.46
CA VAL A 37 -10.32 -0.02 1.64
C VAL A 37 -10.59 1.32 2.33
N PHE A 38 -9.52 1.98 2.76
CA PHE A 38 -9.57 3.30 3.41
C PHE A 38 -9.26 4.38 2.36
N ILE A 39 -10.31 5.01 1.86
CA ILE A 39 -10.30 5.90 0.70
C ILE A 39 -10.38 7.35 1.18
N ASN A 40 -9.24 7.99 1.30
CA ASN A 40 -9.21 9.44 1.50
C ASN A 40 -9.33 10.11 0.13
N ALA A 41 -10.53 10.54 -0.22
CA ALA A 41 -10.85 11.22 -1.48
C ALA A 41 -11.13 12.72 -1.26
N ASP A 42 -10.81 13.27 -0.08
CA ASP A 42 -10.84 14.71 0.16
C ASP A 42 -9.58 15.39 -0.37
N ASN A 43 -9.49 15.42 -1.70
CA ASN A 43 -8.46 16.08 -2.49
C ASN A 43 -8.84 15.99 -3.98
N ASN A 44 -7.89 16.26 -4.87
CA ASN A 44 -8.07 16.19 -6.32
C ASN A 44 -8.33 14.77 -6.87
N LEU A 45 -8.32 13.72 -6.03
CA LEU A 45 -8.65 12.36 -6.44
C LEU A 45 -10.11 11.95 -6.14
N ASP A 46 -10.98 12.83 -5.58
CA ASP A 46 -12.38 12.55 -5.18
C ASP A 46 -13.16 11.61 -6.12
N ARG A 47 -13.07 11.86 -7.43
CA ARG A 47 -13.81 11.10 -8.43
C ARG A 47 -13.33 9.64 -8.52
N PHE A 48 -12.05 9.39 -8.38
CA PHE A 48 -11.46 8.05 -8.54
C PHE A 48 -11.88 7.13 -7.40
N GLY A 49 -11.98 7.63 -6.16
CA GLY A 49 -12.48 6.84 -5.04
C GLY A 49 -13.90 6.28 -5.25
N ILE A 50 -14.79 7.03 -5.94
CA ILE A 50 -16.12 6.52 -6.33
C ILE A 50 -16.00 5.44 -7.41
N LEU A 51 -15.16 5.67 -8.42
CA LEU A 51 -14.95 4.70 -9.50
C LEU A 51 -14.38 3.39 -8.96
N ASP A 52 -13.49 3.45 -7.99
CA ASP A 52 -12.88 2.27 -7.38
C ASP A 52 -13.88 1.44 -6.57
N ILE A 53 -14.81 2.09 -5.85
CA ILE A 53 -15.93 1.37 -5.23
C ILE A 53 -16.81 0.71 -6.30
N GLN A 54 -17.09 1.40 -7.41
CA GLN A 54 -17.84 0.81 -8.53
C GLN A 54 -17.09 -0.36 -9.19
N GLU A 55 -15.76 -0.32 -9.24
CA GLU A 55 -14.95 -1.46 -9.69
C GLU A 55 -15.04 -2.63 -8.71
N MET A 56 -14.99 -2.37 -7.40
CA MET A 56 -15.20 -3.39 -6.36
C MET A 56 -16.60 -4.03 -6.46
N GLU A 57 -17.64 -3.25 -6.81
CA GLU A 57 -19.02 -3.74 -6.99
C GLU A 57 -19.16 -4.76 -8.13
N LYS A 58 -18.23 -4.78 -9.09
CA LYS A 58 -18.22 -5.80 -10.15
C LYS A 58 -17.82 -7.19 -9.64
N ALA A 59 -17.20 -7.28 -8.46
CA ALA A 59 -17.07 -8.55 -7.78
C ALA A 59 -18.44 -9.11 -7.39
N ALA A 60 -18.58 -10.43 -7.45
CA ALA A 60 -19.80 -11.09 -7.01
C ALA A 60 -20.06 -10.82 -5.51
N MET A 61 -21.33 -10.82 -5.12
CA MET A 61 -21.71 -10.86 -3.70
C MET A 61 -21.15 -12.14 -3.07
N SER A 62 -20.76 -12.08 -1.80
CA SER A 62 -20.11 -13.20 -1.12
C SER A 62 -20.41 -13.21 0.38
N SER A 63 -20.61 -14.40 0.94
CA SER A 63 -20.61 -14.64 2.39
C SER A 63 -19.24 -15.09 2.92
N GLY A 64 -18.33 -15.51 2.02
CA GLY A 64 -16.98 -15.97 2.37
C GLY A 64 -15.93 -14.87 2.36
N VAL A 65 -16.23 -13.70 1.78
CA VAL A 65 -15.33 -12.55 1.68
C VAL A 65 -16.15 -11.29 1.93
N ASN A 66 -15.72 -10.47 2.89
CA ASN A 66 -16.26 -9.14 3.14
C ASN A 66 -15.39 -8.12 2.41
N ILE A 67 -15.98 -7.29 1.56
CA ILE A 67 -15.33 -6.11 1.00
C ILE A 67 -16.02 -4.88 1.58
N VAL A 68 -15.27 -4.09 2.34
CA VAL A 68 -15.78 -2.89 3.02
C VAL A 68 -14.90 -1.69 2.72
N ALA A 69 -15.54 -0.52 2.58
CA ALA A 69 -14.84 0.72 2.31
C ALA A 69 -15.25 1.80 3.32
N GLN A 70 -14.29 2.61 3.78
CA GLN A 70 -14.56 3.92 4.35
C GLN A 70 -14.04 4.95 3.36
N ILE A 71 -14.90 5.86 2.93
CA ILE A 71 -14.55 6.91 1.99
C ILE A 71 -14.91 8.26 2.58
N ASP A 72 -13.98 9.20 2.54
CA ASP A 72 -14.27 10.63 2.71
C ASP A 72 -14.07 11.36 1.39
N ARG A 73 -14.95 12.30 1.09
CA ARG A 73 -15.07 12.94 -0.22
C ARG A 73 -14.94 14.43 -0.08
N GLY A 74 -14.10 15.03 -0.92
CA GLY A 74 -13.90 16.48 -0.86
C GLY A 74 -15.11 17.31 -1.29
N TYR A 75 -14.95 18.61 -1.15
CA TYR A 75 -15.94 19.63 -1.50
C TYR A 75 -17.20 19.60 -0.59
N GLY A 76 -17.00 19.31 0.70
CA GLY A 76 -18.05 19.35 1.72
C GLY A 76 -19.04 18.18 1.66
N LYS A 77 -18.62 17.04 1.10
CA LYS A 77 -19.39 15.79 1.18
C LYS A 77 -18.98 15.05 2.45
N PRO A 78 -19.89 14.29 3.09
CA PRO A 78 -19.54 13.56 4.31
C PRO A 78 -18.70 12.32 3.99
N ALA A 79 -18.00 11.80 5.00
CA ALA A 79 -17.48 10.45 5.00
C ALA A 79 -18.58 9.40 5.25
N ARG A 80 -18.44 8.25 4.60
CA ARG A 80 -19.37 7.11 4.67
C ARG A 80 -18.62 5.78 4.77
N ARG A 81 -19.31 4.78 5.31
CA ARG A 81 -18.89 3.38 5.23
C ARG A 81 -19.82 2.57 4.36
N TYR A 82 -19.24 1.70 3.55
CA TYR A 82 -19.94 0.84 2.61
C TYR A 82 -19.59 -0.64 2.84
N ASP A 83 -20.62 -1.48 2.71
CA ASP A 83 -20.49 -2.93 2.56
C ASP A 83 -20.78 -3.30 1.09
N VAL A 84 -19.73 -3.71 0.37
CA VAL A 84 -19.79 -3.96 -1.07
C VAL A 84 -20.35 -5.35 -1.35
N THR A 85 -19.89 -6.38 -0.63
CA THR A 85 -20.28 -7.78 -0.87
C THR A 85 -21.57 -8.19 -0.19
N GLY A 86 -21.98 -7.50 0.88
CA GLY A 86 -23.24 -7.71 1.60
C GLY A 86 -24.41 -6.85 1.11
N ARG A 87 -24.29 -6.22 -0.07
CA ARG A 87 -25.40 -5.54 -0.74
C ARG A 87 -26.53 -6.50 -1.14
N ALA A 88 -27.73 -5.96 -1.34
CA ALA A 88 -28.86 -6.74 -1.85
C ALA A 88 -28.71 -7.03 -3.35
N ALA A 89 -29.26 -8.15 -3.83
CA ALA A 89 -29.20 -8.52 -5.25
C ALA A 89 -29.93 -7.53 -6.16
N ASP A 90 -30.95 -6.84 -5.63
CA ASP A 90 -31.74 -5.80 -6.28
C ASP A 90 -31.38 -4.39 -5.77
N ALA A 91 -30.19 -4.24 -5.16
CA ALA A 91 -29.70 -2.95 -4.67
C ALA A 91 -29.84 -1.86 -5.74
N GLN A 92 -30.37 -0.72 -5.33
CA GLN A 92 -30.43 0.48 -6.15
C GLN A 92 -29.26 1.37 -5.77
N ALA A 93 -28.74 2.10 -6.75
CA ALA A 93 -27.65 3.04 -6.51
C ALA A 93 -28.09 4.14 -5.53
N ASP A 94 -27.23 4.51 -4.60
CA ASP A 94 -27.44 5.63 -3.69
C ASP A 94 -27.27 6.99 -4.39
N ASP A 95 -27.30 8.08 -3.63
CA ASP A 95 -27.12 9.44 -4.12
C ASP A 95 -25.71 9.73 -4.68
N TRP A 96 -24.75 8.82 -4.52
CA TRP A 96 -23.42 8.86 -5.14
C TRP A 96 -23.26 7.89 -6.30
N GLY A 97 -24.31 7.14 -6.65
CA GLY A 97 -24.27 6.17 -7.74
C GLY A 97 -23.63 4.84 -7.34
N LEU A 98 -23.57 4.51 -6.05
CA LEU A 98 -23.00 3.25 -5.53
C LEU A 98 -24.10 2.24 -5.22
N LEU A 99 -23.93 1.00 -5.70
CA LEU A 99 -24.79 -0.14 -5.36
C LEU A 99 -24.41 -0.76 -4.01
N ALA A 100 -23.20 -0.52 -3.52
CA ALA A 100 -22.75 -0.93 -2.22
C ALA A 100 -23.69 -0.40 -1.13
N LYS A 101 -23.91 -1.20 -0.08
CA LYS A 101 -24.80 -0.82 1.00
C LYS A 101 -24.11 0.22 1.88
N ASN A 102 -24.61 1.45 1.90
CA ASN A 102 -24.22 2.43 2.91
C ASN A 102 -24.63 1.94 4.30
N VAL A 103 -23.65 1.73 5.17
CA VAL A 103 -23.82 1.16 6.52
C VAL A 103 -23.48 2.14 7.64
N ALA A 104 -22.86 3.28 7.33
CA ALA A 104 -22.66 4.35 8.30
C ALA A 104 -22.44 5.70 7.60
N GLU A 105 -23.09 6.74 8.14
CA GLU A 105 -22.81 8.15 7.85
C GLU A 105 -21.92 8.69 8.98
N LEU A 106 -20.73 9.19 8.64
CA LEU A 106 -19.76 9.65 9.64
C LEU A 106 -19.69 11.18 9.74
N GLY A 107 -20.25 11.89 8.75
CA GLY A 107 -19.98 13.32 8.59
C GLY A 107 -18.55 13.55 8.13
N GLU A 108 -18.01 14.73 8.35
CA GLU A 108 -16.61 15.04 8.04
C GLU A 108 -15.63 14.29 8.95
N VAL A 109 -14.57 13.70 8.40
CA VAL A 109 -13.55 12.98 9.17
C VAL A 109 -12.15 13.37 8.70
N ASP A 110 -11.22 13.65 9.62
CA ASP A 110 -9.82 13.86 9.24
C ASP A 110 -9.18 12.53 8.84
N MET A 111 -9.23 12.20 7.54
CA MET A 111 -8.67 10.96 7.01
C MET A 111 -7.13 10.98 6.95
N GLY A 112 -6.52 12.12 7.30
CA GLY A 112 -5.10 12.24 7.58
C GLY A 112 -4.70 11.86 9.01
N ASP A 113 -5.63 11.76 9.98
CA ASP A 113 -5.32 11.21 11.31
C ASP A 113 -5.34 9.68 11.25
N TYR A 114 -4.20 9.05 11.54
CA TYR A 114 -4.08 7.59 11.56
C TYR A 114 -5.07 6.90 12.52
N LYS A 115 -5.58 7.62 13.52
CA LYS A 115 -6.60 7.10 14.43
C LYS A 115 -7.93 6.81 13.73
N GLU A 116 -8.27 7.55 12.68
CA GLU A 116 -9.48 7.30 11.90
C GLU A 116 -9.37 6.02 11.09
N MET A 117 -8.18 5.75 10.54
CA MET A 117 -7.86 4.46 9.93
C MET A 117 -7.94 3.32 10.97
N VAL A 118 -7.38 3.50 12.16
CA VAL A 118 -7.47 2.49 13.24
C VAL A 118 -8.92 2.27 13.68
N SER A 119 -9.73 3.33 13.75
CA SER A 119 -11.16 3.28 14.05
C SER A 119 -11.94 2.49 12.98
N PHE A 120 -11.59 2.69 11.71
CA PHE A 120 -12.15 1.92 10.59
C PHE A 120 -11.82 0.43 10.70
N VAL A 121 -10.55 0.08 10.95
CA VAL A 121 -10.14 -1.31 11.14
C VAL A 121 -10.85 -1.96 12.33
N LYS A 122 -10.97 -1.24 13.44
CA LYS A 122 -11.72 -1.72 14.62
C LYS A 122 -13.17 -2.04 14.26
N TRP A 123 -13.85 -1.10 13.60
CA TRP A 123 -15.24 -1.31 13.18
C TRP A 123 -15.36 -2.49 12.21
N ALA A 124 -14.45 -2.61 11.24
CA ALA A 124 -14.46 -3.71 10.29
C ALA A 124 -14.24 -5.05 10.99
N HIS A 125 -13.31 -5.13 11.95
CA HIS A 125 -13.08 -6.33 12.76
C HIS A 125 -14.30 -6.74 13.59
N GLU A 126 -14.99 -5.77 14.21
CA GLU A 126 -16.16 -6.02 15.05
C GLU A 126 -17.41 -6.42 14.26
N ASN A 127 -17.60 -5.90 13.05
CA ASN A 127 -18.81 -6.09 12.25
C ASN A 127 -18.66 -7.12 11.12
N TYR A 128 -17.42 -7.35 10.67
CA TYR A 128 -17.07 -8.25 9.57
C TYR A 128 -15.91 -9.15 10.01
N PRO A 129 -16.09 -9.99 11.03
CA PRO A 129 -15.03 -10.86 11.51
C PRO A 129 -14.64 -11.88 10.43
N ALA A 130 -13.33 -12.00 10.21
CA ALA A 130 -12.75 -12.92 9.25
C ALA A 130 -11.48 -13.62 9.77
N GLU A 131 -11.12 -14.71 9.10
CA GLU A 131 -9.86 -15.43 9.32
C GLU A 131 -8.65 -14.62 8.88
N ASN A 132 -8.74 -13.82 7.81
CA ASN A 132 -7.67 -12.98 7.27
C ASN A 132 -8.12 -11.54 7.02
N TYR A 133 -7.22 -10.59 7.20
CA TYR A 133 -7.49 -9.16 7.02
C TYR A 133 -6.48 -8.51 6.09
N ALA A 134 -6.99 -7.79 5.10
CA ALA A 134 -6.21 -6.95 4.22
C ALA A 134 -6.71 -5.50 4.33
N LEU A 135 -5.79 -4.54 4.48
CA LEU A 135 -6.07 -3.11 4.54
C LEU A 135 -5.36 -2.41 3.38
N VAL A 136 -6.14 -1.72 2.55
CA VAL A 136 -5.63 -0.83 1.51
C VAL A 136 -5.78 0.61 1.99
N ILE A 137 -4.68 1.38 1.92
CA ILE A 137 -4.68 2.82 2.11
C ILE A 137 -4.61 3.45 0.72
N TRP A 138 -5.68 4.14 0.34
CA TRP A 138 -5.87 4.73 -0.99
C TRP A 138 -5.75 6.24 -0.88
N ASN A 139 -4.83 6.86 -1.63
CA ASN A 139 -4.65 8.32 -1.81
C ASN A 139 -3.39 8.61 -2.67
N HIS A 140 -2.92 9.86 -2.71
CA HIS A 140 -1.52 10.20 -2.91
C HIS A 140 -0.59 9.55 -1.88
N GLY A 141 0.67 9.39 -2.29
CA GLY A 141 1.76 8.93 -1.44
C GLY A 141 3.07 9.64 -1.77
N ALA A 142 3.98 9.70 -0.79
CA ALA A 142 5.29 10.33 -0.92
C ALA A 142 6.41 9.51 -0.24
N GLY A 143 6.16 8.24 0.05
CA GLY A 143 7.05 7.41 0.87
C GLY A 143 7.27 8.05 2.24
N TRP A 144 8.53 8.17 2.67
CA TRP A 144 8.88 8.77 3.97
C TRP A 144 9.28 10.26 3.90
N LYS A 145 9.53 10.81 2.70
CA LYS A 145 10.18 12.12 2.51
C LYS A 145 9.26 13.29 2.91
N LYS A 146 9.83 14.35 3.51
CA LYS A 146 9.19 15.66 3.79
C LYS A 146 9.56 16.69 2.73
N LYS A 147 8.64 17.56 2.31
CA LYS A 147 8.99 18.92 1.81
C LYS A 147 8.63 19.99 2.84
N GLU A 148 9.58 20.84 3.20
CA GLU A 148 9.35 21.96 4.12
C GLU A 148 9.02 23.20 3.27
N ASN A 149 7.77 23.68 3.33
CA ASN A 149 7.18 24.79 2.54
C ASN A 149 6.48 24.44 1.20
N ALA A 150 6.09 23.19 1.00
CA ALA A 150 4.95 22.84 0.14
C ALA A 150 3.79 22.36 1.03
N PRO A 151 2.52 22.45 0.60
CA PRO A 151 1.45 21.74 1.30
C PRO A 151 1.93 20.30 1.48
N VAL A 152 1.90 19.87 2.75
CA VAL A 152 2.16 18.54 3.28
C VAL A 152 2.61 17.53 2.20
N VAL A 153 3.88 17.15 2.19
CA VAL A 153 4.39 16.06 1.35
C VAL A 153 5.16 15.12 2.28
N LYS A 154 4.47 14.18 2.91
CA LYS A 154 4.98 13.08 3.75
C LYS A 154 3.96 11.96 3.75
N GLY A 155 4.42 10.70 3.72
CA GLY A 155 3.54 9.57 3.99
C GLY A 155 2.42 9.44 2.95
N VAL A 156 1.21 9.16 3.43
CA VAL A 156 0.05 8.74 2.63
C VAL A 156 -1.24 9.34 3.22
N SER A 157 -2.34 9.27 2.47
CA SER A 157 -3.68 9.70 2.93
C SER A 157 -3.75 11.20 3.19
N TYR A 158 -3.52 12.01 2.16
CA TYR A 158 -3.57 13.46 2.24
C TYR A 158 -5.01 13.97 2.20
N ASP A 159 -5.34 14.73 3.22
CA ASP A 159 -6.64 15.34 3.42
C ASP A 159 -6.53 16.85 3.21
N ASP A 160 -7.13 17.34 2.13
CA ASP A 160 -7.07 18.75 1.77
C ASP A 160 -7.93 19.62 2.70
N GLN A 161 -8.96 19.09 3.34
CA GLN A 161 -9.78 19.90 4.23
C GLN A 161 -9.10 20.08 5.59
N SER A 162 -8.60 18.99 6.18
CA SER A 162 -7.89 19.01 7.47
C SER A 162 -6.44 19.50 7.37
N LYS A 163 -5.86 19.47 6.16
CA LYS A 163 -4.42 19.70 5.91
C LYS A 163 -3.52 18.73 6.66
N ASN A 164 -4.01 17.51 6.87
CA ASN A 164 -3.30 16.45 7.56
C ASN A 164 -2.95 15.29 6.60
N HIS A 165 -2.16 14.35 7.10
CA HIS A 165 -1.72 13.13 6.40
C HIS A 165 -1.22 12.11 7.42
N ILE A 166 -1.20 10.84 7.02
CA ILE A 166 -0.60 9.77 7.81
C ILE A 166 0.89 9.69 7.48
N SER A 167 1.76 10.12 8.41
CA SER A 167 3.20 10.01 8.23
C SER A 167 3.68 8.56 8.34
N THR A 168 4.90 8.25 7.86
CA THR A 168 5.49 6.91 8.02
C THR A 168 5.56 6.47 9.48
N LYS A 169 5.96 7.38 10.38
CA LYS A 169 5.96 7.10 11.82
C LYS A 169 4.55 6.78 12.35
N ASP A 170 3.54 7.51 11.87
CA ASP A 170 2.15 7.25 12.23
C ASP A 170 1.69 5.88 11.72
N LEU A 171 2.11 5.42 10.54
CA LEU A 171 1.87 4.05 10.07
C LEU A 171 2.43 3.01 11.06
N GLY A 172 3.65 3.20 11.56
CA GLY A 172 4.24 2.31 12.57
C GLY A 172 3.40 2.22 13.85
N ILE A 173 2.92 3.37 14.35
CA ILE A 173 2.04 3.45 15.53
C ILE A 173 0.69 2.78 15.23
N ALA A 174 0.09 3.10 14.09
CA ALA A 174 -1.22 2.62 13.69
C ALA A 174 -1.23 1.10 13.50
N MET A 175 -0.20 0.53 12.88
CA MET A 175 -0.10 -0.92 12.71
C MET A 175 0.08 -1.64 14.05
N GLY A 176 0.74 -1.03 15.04
CA GLY A 176 0.74 -1.53 16.41
C GLY A 176 -0.64 -1.54 17.06
N ALA A 177 -1.46 -0.50 16.82
CA ALA A 177 -2.85 -0.48 17.29
C ALA A 177 -3.73 -1.51 16.56
N VAL A 178 -3.56 -1.66 15.25
CA VAL A 178 -4.25 -2.68 14.43
C VAL A 178 -3.90 -4.09 14.90
N HIS A 179 -2.62 -4.37 15.20
CA HIS A 179 -2.21 -5.64 15.80
C HIS A 179 -3.02 -5.93 17.06
N ASN A 180 -3.14 -4.96 17.97
CA ASN A 180 -3.88 -5.14 19.22
C ASN A 180 -5.38 -5.38 19.00
N ILE A 181 -5.98 -4.77 17.97
CA ILE A 181 -7.39 -5.00 17.60
C ILE A 181 -7.57 -6.42 17.08
N ILE A 182 -6.73 -6.85 16.13
CA ILE A 182 -6.86 -8.16 15.47
C ILE A 182 -6.35 -9.31 16.36
N GLY A 183 -5.49 -9.01 17.34
CA GLY A 183 -4.82 -9.96 18.22
C GLY A 183 -3.60 -10.66 17.60
N ARG A 184 -3.18 -10.24 16.41
CA ARG A 184 -2.04 -10.76 15.63
C ARG A 184 -1.63 -9.77 14.53
N PRO A 185 -0.49 -9.96 13.86
CA PRO A 185 -0.14 -9.15 12.69
C PRO A 185 -1.22 -9.17 11.61
N LEU A 186 -1.46 -8.00 11.01
CA LEU A 186 -2.31 -7.83 9.83
C LEU A 186 -1.76 -8.68 8.68
N ASP A 187 -2.63 -9.37 7.92
CA ASP A 187 -2.16 -10.27 6.87
C ASP A 187 -1.58 -9.50 5.68
N ILE A 188 -2.27 -8.46 5.22
CA ILE A 188 -1.78 -7.62 4.12
C ILE A 188 -2.04 -6.15 4.47
N LEU A 189 -0.98 -5.34 4.48
CA LEU A 189 -1.08 -3.89 4.34
C LEU A 189 -0.75 -3.55 2.89
N ALA A 190 -1.57 -2.74 2.25
CA ALA A 190 -1.28 -2.30 0.90
C ALA A 190 -1.54 -0.83 0.69
N PHE A 191 -0.86 -0.29 -0.32
CA PHE A 191 -0.93 1.10 -0.70
C PHE A 191 -1.38 1.18 -2.17
N ASP A 192 -2.56 1.73 -2.38
CA ASP A 192 -2.99 2.29 -3.67
C ASP A 192 -2.59 3.77 -3.65
N ALA A 193 -1.27 3.96 -3.64
CA ALA A 193 -0.62 5.24 -3.40
C ALA A 193 0.84 5.24 -3.88
N CYS A 194 1.25 6.40 -4.38
CA CYS A 194 2.57 6.61 -4.97
C CYS A 194 3.72 6.38 -3.97
N LEU A 195 4.84 5.81 -4.45
CA LEU A 195 6.14 5.82 -3.76
C LEU A 195 6.17 5.11 -2.39
N MET A 196 5.21 4.25 -2.09
CA MET A 196 5.09 3.61 -0.77
C MET A 196 5.93 2.33 -0.61
N GLN A 197 6.41 1.73 -1.71
CA GLN A 197 7.24 0.52 -1.70
C GLN A 197 8.72 0.85 -1.44
N MET A 198 8.97 1.46 -0.28
CA MET A 198 10.30 1.79 0.21
C MET A 198 10.67 0.89 1.39
N ILE A 199 11.96 0.57 1.54
CA ILE A 199 12.44 -0.17 2.72
C ILE A 199 12.18 0.62 4.00
N GLU A 200 12.27 1.96 3.97
CA GLU A 200 11.95 2.83 5.10
C GLU A 200 10.51 2.66 5.59
N VAL A 201 9.56 2.60 4.66
CA VAL A 201 8.13 2.41 4.97
C VAL A 201 7.90 0.98 5.47
N SER A 202 8.41 0.01 4.72
CA SER A 202 8.25 -1.42 5.03
C SER A 202 8.81 -1.75 6.42
N TYR A 203 10.00 -1.24 6.73
CA TYR A 203 10.68 -1.50 8.00
C TYR A 203 9.94 -0.89 9.19
N GLU A 204 9.23 0.22 8.99
CA GLU A 204 8.45 0.88 10.04
C GLU A 204 7.28 0.00 10.55
N VAL A 205 6.63 -0.72 9.62
CA VAL A 205 5.44 -1.55 9.87
C VAL A 205 5.74 -3.03 10.11
N ARG A 206 6.97 -3.49 9.85
CA ARG A 206 7.38 -4.92 9.76
C ARG A 206 6.96 -5.83 10.92
N GLU A 207 6.85 -5.29 12.13
CA GLU A 207 6.55 -6.04 13.35
C GLU A 207 5.05 -6.41 13.45
N ASN A 208 4.19 -5.73 12.69
CA ASN A 208 2.74 -5.79 12.84
C ASN A 208 1.99 -6.16 11.56
N VAL A 209 2.73 -6.47 10.48
CA VAL A 209 2.20 -6.81 9.15
C VAL A 209 2.92 -8.05 8.65
N LYS A 210 2.22 -8.97 7.97
CA LYS A 210 2.86 -10.14 7.33
C LYS A 210 3.36 -9.82 5.92
N TYR A 211 2.51 -9.23 5.09
CA TYR A 211 2.85 -8.84 3.72
C TYR A 211 2.54 -7.38 3.46
N MET A 212 3.44 -6.70 2.77
CA MET A 212 3.21 -5.33 2.29
C MET A 212 3.17 -5.30 0.76
N VAL A 213 2.27 -4.50 0.20
CA VAL A 213 2.13 -4.32 -1.25
C VAL A 213 2.09 -2.84 -1.60
N GLY A 214 2.80 -2.43 -2.64
CA GLY A 214 2.81 -1.04 -3.11
C GLY A 214 3.73 -0.80 -4.30
N SER A 215 3.83 0.44 -4.75
CA SER A 215 4.65 0.88 -5.88
C SER A 215 5.92 1.63 -5.45
N GLU A 216 7.05 1.37 -6.11
CA GLU A 216 8.26 2.20 -5.96
C GLU A 216 8.13 3.57 -6.64
N GLU A 217 7.26 3.67 -7.66
CA GLU A 217 6.99 4.85 -8.49
C GLU A 217 5.63 5.49 -8.17
N THR A 218 5.36 6.64 -8.76
CA THR A 218 4.01 7.19 -8.86
C THR A 218 3.07 6.26 -9.61
N GLU A 219 1.83 6.17 -9.12
CA GLU A 219 0.76 5.38 -9.69
C GLU A 219 -0.14 6.24 -10.60
N PRO A 220 -0.72 5.70 -11.68
CA PRO A 220 -1.71 6.42 -12.47
C PRO A 220 -2.96 6.72 -11.62
N GLY A 221 -3.62 7.85 -11.87
CA GLY A 221 -4.78 8.30 -11.08
C GLY A 221 -5.99 7.35 -11.07
N ASP A 222 -6.09 6.44 -12.05
CA ASP A 222 -7.11 5.37 -12.03
C ASP A 222 -6.90 4.38 -10.86
N GLY A 223 -5.77 4.41 -10.15
CA GLY A 223 -5.51 3.55 -9.00
C GLY A 223 -5.37 2.07 -9.35
N TRP A 224 -5.73 1.20 -8.41
CA TRP A 224 -5.74 -0.24 -8.63
C TRP A 224 -6.92 -0.71 -9.48
N PRO A 225 -6.74 -1.75 -10.32
CA PRO A 225 -7.85 -2.38 -11.02
C PRO A 225 -8.65 -3.28 -10.06
N TYR A 226 -9.50 -2.71 -9.20
CA TYR A 226 -10.18 -3.42 -8.12
C TYR A 226 -11.03 -4.59 -8.60
N GLU A 227 -11.56 -4.53 -9.82
CA GLU A 227 -12.26 -5.67 -10.45
C GLU A 227 -11.34 -6.90 -10.58
N LEU A 228 -10.09 -6.70 -11.01
CA LEU A 228 -9.09 -7.77 -11.19
C LEU A 228 -8.50 -8.26 -9.87
N VAL A 229 -8.66 -7.51 -8.77
CA VAL A 229 -8.20 -7.88 -7.43
C VAL A 229 -9.29 -8.59 -6.64
N CYS A 230 -10.50 -8.01 -6.60
CA CYS A 230 -11.60 -8.48 -5.78
C CYS A 230 -12.28 -9.74 -6.35
N ALA A 231 -12.43 -9.83 -7.68
CA ALA A 231 -13.14 -10.97 -8.27
C ALA A 231 -12.42 -12.32 -8.02
N PRO A 232 -11.10 -12.46 -8.18
CA PRO A 232 -10.39 -13.70 -7.82
C PRO A 232 -10.49 -14.06 -6.34
N LEU A 233 -10.44 -13.08 -5.43
CA LEU A 233 -10.57 -13.30 -3.99
C LEU A 233 -11.96 -13.85 -3.64
N VAL A 234 -13.02 -13.26 -4.20
CA VAL A 234 -14.39 -13.73 -4.01
C VAL A 234 -14.62 -15.12 -4.58
N GLN A 235 -14.04 -15.42 -5.75
CA GLN A 235 -14.13 -16.74 -6.38
C GLN A 235 -13.36 -17.82 -5.62
N THR A 236 -12.27 -17.45 -4.95
CA THR A 236 -11.43 -18.36 -4.15
C THR A 236 -11.25 -17.81 -2.73
N PRO A 237 -12.27 -17.85 -1.85
CA PRO A 237 -12.14 -17.34 -0.48
C PRO A 237 -11.06 -18.07 0.33
N SER A 238 -10.69 -19.28 -0.04
CA SER A 238 -9.61 -20.04 0.59
C SER A 238 -8.20 -19.62 0.15
N MET A 239 -8.06 -18.60 -0.71
CA MET A 239 -6.76 -18.05 -1.13
C MET A 239 -6.00 -17.59 0.12
N ASP A 240 -4.78 -18.07 0.29
CA ASP A 240 -3.94 -17.65 1.40
C ASP A 240 -3.40 -16.23 1.19
N ALA A 241 -2.95 -15.60 2.28
CA ALA A 241 -2.50 -14.22 2.27
C ALA A 241 -1.28 -13.97 1.39
N GLN A 242 -0.37 -14.95 1.25
CA GLN A 242 0.80 -14.81 0.40
C GLN A 242 0.39 -14.82 -1.06
N ALA A 243 -0.45 -15.77 -1.47
CA ALA A 243 -1.01 -15.84 -2.81
C ALA A 243 -1.78 -14.56 -3.17
N PHE A 244 -2.59 -14.06 -2.24
CA PHE A 244 -3.34 -12.82 -2.47
C PHE A 244 -2.43 -11.59 -2.57
N ALA A 245 -1.41 -11.46 -1.71
CA ALA A 245 -0.42 -10.38 -1.82
C ALA A 245 0.30 -10.38 -3.18
N LYS A 246 0.63 -11.56 -3.73
CA LYS A 246 1.26 -11.68 -5.06
C LYS A 246 0.31 -11.39 -6.22
N LEU A 247 -0.99 -11.66 -6.05
CA LEU A 247 -1.99 -11.44 -7.09
C LEU A 247 -2.13 -9.95 -7.41
N ILE A 248 -2.02 -9.09 -6.41
CA ILE A 248 -2.24 -7.65 -6.56
C ILE A 248 -1.23 -7.02 -7.56
N PRO A 249 0.10 -7.22 -7.45
CA PRO A 249 1.05 -6.71 -8.46
C PRO A 249 0.80 -7.26 -9.86
N GLN A 250 0.36 -8.51 -9.95
CA GLN A 250 0.06 -9.16 -11.22
C GLN A 250 -1.15 -8.52 -11.90
N ALA A 251 -2.23 -8.30 -11.15
CA ALA A 251 -3.43 -7.63 -11.64
C ALA A 251 -3.14 -6.20 -12.11
N TYR A 252 -2.33 -5.47 -11.34
CA TYR A 252 -1.92 -4.10 -11.67
C TYR A 252 -1.14 -4.03 -12.99
N ALA A 253 -0.11 -4.86 -13.14
CA ALA A 253 0.67 -4.92 -14.38
C ALA A 253 -0.14 -5.44 -15.58
N GLN A 254 -1.10 -6.37 -15.36
CA GLN A 254 -2.02 -6.79 -16.42
C GLN A 254 -2.86 -5.62 -16.93
N SER A 255 -3.47 -4.85 -16.00
CA SER A 255 -4.29 -3.70 -16.35
C SER A 255 -3.47 -2.64 -17.11
N TYR A 256 -2.39 -2.15 -16.51
CA TYR A 256 -1.62 -1.05 -17.10
C TYR A 256 -0.77 -1.45 -18.30
N GLY A 257 -0.28 -2.70 -18.34
CA GLY A 257 0.39 -3.25 -19.50
C GLY A 257 -0.52 -3.27 -20.73
N SER A 258 -1.79 -3.65 -20.56
CA SER A 258 -2.78 -3.63 -21.65
C SER A 258 -3.10 -2.21 -22.15
N LYS A 259 -2.94 -1.20 -21.28
CA LYS A 259 -3.13 0.23 -21.58
C LYS A 259 -1.86 0.90 -22.14
N GLY A 260 -0.74 0.19 -22.25
CA GLY A 260 0.56 0.75 -22.67
C GLY A 260 1.13 1.78 -21.70
N LYS A 261 0.69 1.79 -20.43
CA LYS A 261 1.17 2.70 -19.39
C LYS A 261 2.28 2.04 -18.58
N GLY A 262 3.29 2.81 -18.19
CA GLY A 262 4.34 2.35 -17.30
C GLY A 262 3.88 2.34 -15.84
N CYS A 263 4.28 1.32 -15.09
CA CYS A 263 3.89 1.17 -13.70
C CYS A 263 4.90 0.26 -12.96
N THR A 264 4.89 0.31 -11.63
CA THR A 264 5.64 -0.60 -10.75
C THR A 264 4.72 -1.07 -9.63
N GLN A 265 4.85 -2.32 -9.22
CA GLN A 265 4.26 -2.79 -7.97
C GLN A 265 4.98 -4.05 -7.50
N SER A 266 5.16 -4.18 -6.20
CA SER A 266 5.72 -5.39 -5.60
C SER A 266 4.96 -5.83 -4.36
N ALA A 267 5.16 -7.09 -3.99
CA ALA A 267 4.72 -7.66 -2.72
C ALA A 267 5.94 -8.15 -1.95
N VAL A 268 6.01 -7.85 -0.66
CA VAL A 268 7.16 -8.17 0.19
C VAL A 268 6.73 -8.89 1.47
N ASP A 269 7.59 -9.82 1.93
CA ASP A 269 7.44 -10.53 3.19
C ASP A 269 8.05 -9.72 4.34
N CYS A 270 7.19 -9.15 5.19
CA CYS A 270 7.62 -8.30 6.29
C CYS A 270 8.44 -9.07 7.35
N SER A 271 8.29 -10.39 7.45
CA SER A 271 9.10 -11.21 8.37
C SER A 271 10.58 -11.27 7.96
N ARG A 272 10.90 -10.93 6.71
CA ARG A 272 12.26 -10.89 6.17
C ARG A 272 12.92 -9.51 6.24
N LEU A 273 12.18 -8.48 6.65
CA LEU A 273 12.69 -7.10 6.64
C LEU A 273 13.82 -6.86 7.64
N GLU A 274 13.86 -7.59 8.77
CA GLU A 274 15.00 -7.45 9.71
C GLU A 274 16.30 -8.03 9.13
N GLU A 275 16.20 -9.18 8.44
CA GLU A 275 17.32 -9.80 7.74
C GLU A 275 17.80 -8.92 6.59
N LEU A 276 16.88 -8.39 5.78
CA LEU A 276 17.19 -7.45 4.70
C LEU A 276 17.85 -6.17 5.24
N ALA A 277 17.27 -5.55 6.28
CA ALA A 277 17.83 -4.33 6.87
C ALA A 277 19.21 -4.55 7.47
N SER A 278 19.46 -5.72 8.07
CA SER A 278 20.79 -6.08 8.58
C SER A 278 21.81 -6.27 7.45
N ALA A 279 21.39 -6.79 6.29
CA ALA A 279 22.27 -6.90 5.12
C ALA A 279 22.56 -5.52 4.49
N VAL A 280 21.57 -4.61 4.45
CA VAL A 280 21.78 -3.21 4.04
C VAL A 280 22.74 -2.50 5.00
N ASP A 281 22.60 -2.73 6.30
CA ASP A 281 23.47 -2.18 7.34
C ASP A 281 24.92 -2.65 7.19
N ALA A 282 25.13 -3.95 6.97
CA ALA A 282 26.45 -4.53 6.73
C ALA A 282 27.10 -4.01 5.43
N LEU A 283 26.29 -3.81 4.37
CA LEU A 283 26.75 -3.16 3.15
C LEU A 283 27.19 -1.73 3.43
N ALA A 284 26.38 -0.95 4.16
CA ALA A 284 26.67 0.43 4.48
C ALA A 284 28.01 0.56 5.22
N LEU A 285 28.23 -0.27 6.25
CA LEU A 285 29.50 -0.34 6.98
C LEU A 285 30.68 -0.68 6.05
N SER A 286 30.54 -1.70 5.22
CA SER A 286 31.62 -2.13 4.30
C SER A 286 31.97 -1.05 3.28
N VAL A 287 30.97 -0.33 2.76
CA VAL A 287 31.17 0.78 1.82
C VAL A 287 31.87 1.94 2.51
N MET A 288 31.47 2.31 3.74
CA MET A 288 32.13 3.38 4.48
C MET A 288 33.61 3.08 4.73
N ASP A 289 33.93 1.88 5.21
CA ASP A 289 35.32 1.46 5.45
C ASP A 289 36.15 1.49 4.15
N ALA A 290 35.57 1.03 3.04
CA ALA A 290 36.22 1.02 1.74
C ALA A 290 36.43 2.44 1.17
N CYS A 291 35.46 3.35 1.36
CA CYS A 291 35.59 4.76 0.99
C CYS A 291 36.63 5.50 1.84
N ALA A 292 36.74 5.19 3.13
CA ALA A 292 37.77 5.74 4.00
C ALA A 292 39.18 5.29 3.58
N ALA A 293 39.31 4.07 3.05
CA ALA A 293 40.57 3.51 2.59
C ALA A 293 40.97 3.98 1.17
N SER A 294 40.01 4.27 0.28
CA SER A 294 40.30 4.65 -1.11
C SER A 294 39.22 5.54 -1.74
N THR A 295 39.65 6.63 -2.38
CA THR A 295 38.77 7.49 -3.18
C THR A 295 38.20 6.78 -4.41
N SER A 296 38.85 5.72 -4.91
CA SER A 296 38.32 4.92 -6.02
C SER A 296 36.99 4.24 -5.67
N GLU A 297 36.76 3.93 -4.39
CA GLU A 297 35.50 3.33 -3.95
C GLU A 297 34.38 4.38 -3.96
N ILE A 298 34.67 5.62 -3.56
CA ILE A 298 33.70 6.73 -3.67
C ILE A 298 33.26 6.91 -5.14
N GLU A 299 34.20 6.84 -6.07
CA GLU A 299 33.91 6.88 -7.52
C GLU A 299 33.08 5.67 -7.96
N ALA A 300 33.39 4.47 -7.48
CA ALA A 300 32.63 3.26 -7.78
C ALA A 300 31.16 3.37 -7.32
N VAL A 301 30.93 3.88 -6.11
CA VAL A 301 29.57 4.09 -5.57
C VAL A 301 28.83 5.16 -6.37
N LYS A 302 29.49 6.29 -6.69
CA LYS A 302 28.88 7.35 -7.50
C LYS A 302 28.54 6.89 -8.91
N ASN A 303 29.38 6.06 -9.53
CA ASN A 303 29.11 5.46 -10.84
C ASN A 303 27.91 4.51 -10.78
N ALA A 304 27.84 3.65 -9.76
CA ALA A 304 26.69 2.78 -9.53
C ALA A 304 25.40 3.59 -9.34
N LEU A 305 25.43 4.61 -8.47
CA LEU A 305 24.31 5.54 -8.26
C LEU A 305 23.95 6.30 -9.54
N GLY A 306 24.91 6.56 -10.42
CA GLY A 306 24.71 7.14 -11.75
C GLY A 306 23.79 6.28 -12.62
N ALA A 307 24.05 4.98 -12.66
CA ALA A 307 23.37 3.99 -13.50
C ALA A 307 22.06 3.44 -12.89
N THR A 308 21.88 3.55 -11.58
CA THR A 308 20.73 2.98 -10.86
C THR A 308 19.40 3.63 -11.26
N GLN A 309 18.35 2.80 -11.35
CA GLN A 309 16.95 3.20 -11.53
C GLN A 309 16.53 4.18 -10.44
N LYS A 310 15.82 5.22 -10.86
CA LYS A 310 15.27 6.25 -9.98
C LYS A 310 13.81 6.41 -10.29
N TYR A 311 13.10 6.99 -9.34
CA TYR A 311 11.68 7.24 -9.46
C TYR A 311 11.39 8.73 -9.55
N SER A 312 10.12 9.11 -9.58
CA SER A 312 9.67 10.51 -9.61
C SER A 312 10.37 11.37 -8.57
N TYR A 313 10.64 10.81 -7.38
CA TYR A 313 11.64 11.36 -6.47
C TYR A 313 13.01 10.76 -6.78
N ALA A 314 13.89 11.55 -7.39
CA ALA A 314 15.20 11.08 -7.83
C ALA A 314 16.14 10.65 -6.68
N ASP A 315 15.82 11.04 -5.44
CA ASP A 315 16.51 10.55 -4.24
C ASP A 315 16.04 9.15 -3.83
N ASN A 316 14.91 8.67 -4.36
CA ASN A 316 14.46 7.29 -4.19
C ASN A 316 15.04 6.47 -5.34
N ILE A 317 15.94 5.55 -5.00
CA ILE A 317 16.61 4.68 -5.96
C ILE A 317 16.14 3.24 -5.74
N ASP A 318 16.19 2.42 -6.78
CA ASP A 318 15.93 0.99 -6.64
C ASP A 318 17.07 0.30 -5.88
N LEU A 319 16.75 -0.37 -4.76
CA LEU A 319 17.75 -0.99 -3.88
C LEU A 319 18.44 -2.20 -4.54
N GLY A 320 17.67 -3.08 -5.19
CA GLY A 320 18.21 -4.27 -5.83
C GLY A 320 19.11 -3.94 -7.02
N HIS A 321 18.70 -2.98 -7.85
CA HIS A 321 19.47 -2.51 -8.99
C HIS A 321 20.70 -1.69 -8.54
N PHE A 322 20.60 -0.92 -7.44
CA PHE A 322 21.79 -0.30 -6.85
C PHE A 322 22.84 -1.33 -6.45
N ALA A 323 22.42 -2.41 -5.78
CA ALA A 323 23.30 -3.50 -5.39
C ALA A 323 23.93 -4.16 -6.62
N GLU A 324 23.15 -4.40 -7.68
CA GLU A 324 23.66 -4.92 -8.94
C GLU A 324 24.71 -3.99 -9.57
N MET A 325 24.42 -2.70 -9.68
CA MET A 325 25.36 -1.73 -10.27
C MET A 325 26.63 -1.59 -9.44
N LEU A 326 26.53 -1.58 -8.10
CA LEU A 326 27.69 -1.49 -7.22
C LEU A 326 28.58 -2.74 -7.30
N SER A 327 27.98 -3.93 -7.51
CA SER A 327 28.75 -5.17 -7.70
C SER A 327 29.64 -5.13 -8.95
N GLN A 328 29.26 -4.34 -9.95
CA GLN A 328 30.00 -4.17 -11.20
C GLN A 328 31.10 -3.11 -11.10
N THR A 329 30.91 -2.10 -10.25
CA THR A 329 31.87 -0.99 -10.14
C THR A 329 32.86 -1.16 -8.99
N SER A 330 32.45 -1.78 -7.88
CA SER A 330 33.31 -1.99 -6.72
C SER A 330 34.34 -3.09 -6.98
N LYS A 331 35.58 -2.85 -6.52
CA LYS A 331 36.66 -3.84 -6.51
C LYS A 331 36.99 -4.33 -5.11
N ASN A 332 36.31 -3.80 -4.08
CA ASN A 332 36.56 -4.16 -2.70
C ASN A 332 35.87 -5.50 -2.37
N GLU A 333 36.65 -6.47 -1.90
CA GLU A 333 36.13 -7.82 -1.63
C GLU A 333 35.12 -7.86 -0.46
N ALA A 334 35.27 -7.00 0.55
CA ALA A 334 34.31 -6.91 1.65
C ALA A 334 32.97 -6.31 1.18
N VAL A 335 33.03 -5.26 0.35
CA VAL A 335 31.82 -4.69 -0.29
C VAL A 335 31.12 -5.75 -1.15
N LYS A 336 31.86 -6.51 -1.97
CA LYS A 336 31.29 -7.59 -2.77
C LYS A 336 30.64 -8.69 -1.91
N ALA A 337 31.28 -9.11 -0.83
CA ALA A 337 30.70 -10.10 0.08
C ALA A 337 29.41 -9.59 0.75
N ALA A 338 29.37 -8.31 1.14
CA ALA A 338 28.17 -7.68 1.68
C ALA A 338 27.05 -7.59 0.64
N LEU A 339 27.38 -7.30 -0.63
CA LEU A 339 26.42 -7.28 -1.74
C LEU A 339 25.80 -8.65 -2.01
N GLU A 340 26.56 -9.73 -1.96
CA GLU A 340 26.00 -11.09 -2.10
C GLU A 340 25.04 -11.44 -0.95
N SER A 341 25.37 -11.01 0.27
CA SER A 341 24.50 -11.16 1.45
C SER A 341 23.21 -10.36 1.29
N LEU A 342 23.32 -9.10 0.83
CA LEU A 342 22.17 -8.26 0.51
C LEU A 342 21.29 -8.88 -0.59
N LYS A 343 21.88 -9.34 -1.69
CA LYS A 343 21.15 -9.98 -2.79
C LYS A 343 20.37 -11.21 -2.32
N THR A 344 20.96 -12.01 -1.43
CA THR A 344 20.31 -13.18 -0.83
C THR A 344 19.11 -12.77 0.03
N ALA A 345 19.31 -11.84 0.97
CA ALA A 345 18.23 -11.36 1.84
C ALA A 345 17.11 -10.66 1.04
N TYR A 346 17.48 -9.90 0.01
CA TYR A 346 16.55 -9.22 -0.89
C TYR A 346 15.67 -10.23 -1.65
N GLY A 347 16.28 -11.25 -2.25
CA GLY A 347 15.54 -12.30 -2.98
C GLY A 347 14.60 -13.12 -2.10
N LEU A 348 14.86 -13.23 -0.80
CA LEU A 348 13.94 -13.85 0.17
C LEU A 348 12.81 -12.91 0.60
N CYS A 349 13.06 -11.59 0.59
CA CYS A 349 12.10 -10.58 1.01
C CYS A 349 11.07 -10.23 -0.07
N ILE A 350 11.48 -10.16 -1.34
CA ILE A 350 10.58 -9.80 -2.46
C ILE A 350 9.83 -11.05 -2.94
N LEU A 351 8.51 -11.09 -2.74
CA LEU A 351 7.65 -12.22 -3.10
C LEU A 351 7.17 -12.17 -4.56
N GLU A 352 6.93 -10.95 -5.03
CA GLU A 352 6.46 -10.65 -6.37
C GLU A 352 6.93 -9.25 -6.75
N ASN A 353 7.45 -9.10 -7.97
CA ASN A 353 7.75 -7.80 -8.53
C ASN A 353 7.19 -7.73 -9.96
N ARG A 354 6.52 -6.63 -10.28
CA ARG A 354 5.95 -6.37 -11.59
C ARG A 354 6.20 -4.92 -11.97
N PHE A 355 6.62 -4.74 -13.22
CA PHE A 355 6.70 -3.42 -13.84
C PHE A 355 6.22 -3.50 -15.29
N THR A 356 5.82 -2.35 -15.83
CA THR A 356 5.53 -2.17 -17.25
C THR A 356 6.22 -0.92 -17.76
N GLY A 357 6.47 -0.88 -19.07
CA GLY A 357 7.09 0.28 -19.72
C GLY A 357 8.61 0.37 -19.54
N MET A 358 9.26 1.05 -20.48
CA MET A 358 10.73 1.12 -20.54
C MET A 358 11.35 1.99 -19.44
N GLY A 359 10.58 2.91 -18.85
CA GLY A 359 11.06 3.81 -17.80
C GLY A 359 11.30 3.11 -16.47
N ALA A 360 10.61 1.99 -16.22
CA ALA A 360 10.68 1.22 -14.97
C ALA A 360 11.41 -0.13 -15.14
N ARG A 361 12.10 -0.33 -16.26
CA ARG A 361 12.63 -1.65 -16.68
C ARG A 361 13.68 -2.27 -15.76
N PHE A 362 14.22 -1.49 -14.83
CA PHE A 362 15.18 -1.93 -13.83
C PHE A 362 14.65 -1.81 -12.41
N SER A 363 13.32 -1.76 -12.24
CA SER A 363 12.67 -1.81 -10.93
C SER A 363 12.63 -3.25 -10.45
N THR A 364 13.15 -3.49 -9.25
CA THR A 364 13.37 -4.82 -8.68
C THR A 364 12.43 -5.11 -7.49
N GLY A 365 11.63 -4.14 -7.07
CA GLY A 365 10.54 -4.30 -6.12
C GLY A 365 10.69 -3.55 -4.80
N MET A 366 11.73 -2.76 -4.60
CA MET A 366 11.92 -1.98 -3.36
C MET A 366 12.84 -0.78 -3.60
N ALA A 367 12.34 0.40 -3.26
CA ALA A 367 13.12 1.62 -3.25
C ALA A 367 13.83 1.87 -1.90
N ILE A 368 14.88 2.68 -1.92
CA ILE A 368 15.60 3.19 -0.76
C ILE A 368 16.02 4.64 -0.98
N TYR A 369 16.11 5.44 0.08
CA TYR A 369 16.56 6.83 -0.01
C TYR A 369 18.08 6.95 -0.16
N PHE A 370 18.53 7.57 -1.25
CA PHE A 370 19.93 7.91 -1.51
C PHE A 370 20.02 9.30 -2.17
N PRO A 371 19.94 10.39 -1.39
CA PRO A 371 20.04 11.75 -1.91
C PRO A 371 21.44 12.07 -2.43
N ARG A 372 21.52 12.90 -3.48
CA ARG A 372 22.81 13.34 -4.05
C ARG A 372 23.41 14.60 -3.41
N TYR A 373 22.56 15.50 -2.89
CA TYR A 373 23.00 16.85 -2.51
C TYR A 373 22.64 17.22 -1.06
N GLY A 374 21.38 17.07 -0.67
CA GLY A 374 20.89 17.42 0.65
C GLY A 374 20.34 16.19 1.36
N PHE A 375 20.84 15.92 2.56
CA PHE A 375 20.27 14.87 3.40
C PHE A 375 19.15 15.46 4.26
N ASN A 376 17.95 14.90 4.15
CA ASN A 376 16.80 15.36 4.92
C ASN A 376 16.96 14.94 6.39
N SER A 377 17.11 15.92 7.28
CA SER A 377 17.30 15.66 8.72
C SER A 377 16.18 14.84 9.36
N LYS A 378 14.95 14.85 8.81
CA LYS A 378 13.82 14.10 9.36
C LYS A 378 13.88 12.59 9.13
N TYR A 379 14.88 12.08 8.41
CA TYR A 379 15.12 10.64 8.33
C TYR A 379 15.33 10.02 9.71
N ASP A 380 15.89 10.77 10.67
CA ASP A 380 16.10 10.33 12.07
C ASP A 380 14.80 9.99 12.84
N THR A 381 13.63 10.28 12.26
CA THR A 381 12.33 10.04 12.89
C THR A 381 11.72 8.67 12.60
N ILE A 382 12.30 7.90 11.69
CA ILE A 382 11.84 6.55 11.28
C ILE A 382 12.78 5.46 11.80
N LYS A 383 12.26 4.26 12.06
CA LYS A 383 13.02 3.14 12.65
C LYS A 383 14.23 2.73 11.82
N PHE A 384 14.15 2.83 10.49
CA PHE A 384 15.25 2.42 9.60
C PHE A 384 16.50 3.30 9.75
N SER A 385 16.37 4.53 10.27
CA SER A 385 17.52 5.39 10.60
C SER A 385 18.40 4.86 11.74
N GLY A 386 17.99 3.78 12.43
CA GLY A 386 18.85 3.06 13.35
C GLY A 386 19.91 2.17 12.66
N LYS A 387 19.96 2.13 11.33
CA LYS A 387 20.97 1.45 10.52
C LYS A 387 21.98 2.47 9.97
N ASN A 388 23.17 2.04 9.59
CA ASN A 388 24.27 2.86 9.10
C ASN A 388 24.09 3.38 7.65
N TRP A 389 22.91 3.20 7.06
CA TRP A 389 22.67 3.57 5.66
C TRP A 389 22.81 5.07 5.43
N ASP A 390 22.23 5.90 6.30
CA ASP A 390 22.31 7.34 6.16
C ASP A 390 23.72 7.88 6.40
N ASP A 391 24.46 7.31 7.36
CA ASP A 391 25.87 7.60 7.58
C ASP A 391 26.71 7.30 6.33
N MET A 392 26.48 6.14 5.69
CA MET A 392 27.13 5.78 4.43
C MET A 392 26.80 6.76 3.32
N VAL A 393 25.52 7.12 3.15
CA VAL A 393 25.12 8.09 2.12
C VAL A 393 25.83 9.42 2.33
N ARG A 394 25.87 9.95 3.57
CA ARG A 394 26.57 11.20 3.88
C ARG A 394 28.07 11.10 3.61
N ALA A 395 28.70 9.99 3.97
CA ALA A 395 30.12 9.76 3.74
C ALA A 395 30.48 9.75 2.24
N VAL A 396 29.66 9.10 1.40
CA VAL A 396 29.90 8.99 -0.04
C VAL A 396 29.61 10.30 -0.78
N THR A 397 28.53 10.99 -0.42
CA THR A 397 28.03 12.15 -1.18
C THR A 397 28.58 13.47 -0.66
N GLY A 398 29.02 13.53 0.60
CA GLY A 398 29.27 14.78 1.31
C GLY A 398 27.99 15.57 1.58
N ALA A 399 26.80 14.96 1.41
CA ALA A 399 25.53 15.61 1.63
C ALA A 399 25.44 16.13 3.06
N GLN A 400 25.27 17.44 3.19
CA GLN A 400 25.08 18.07 4.48
C GLN A 400 23.68 17.76 5.00
N SER A 401 23.57 17.57 6.32
CA SER A 401 22.27 17.61 6.99
C SER A 401 21.66 18.97 6.76
N THR A 402 20.53 19.00 6.07
CA THR A 402 19.77 20.23 5.87
C THR A 402 18.41 20.06 6.55
N ALA A 403 17.99 21.08 7.31
CA ALA A 403 16.61 21.53 7.13
C ALA A 403 16.62 22.12 5.71
N GLU A 404 15.81 21.57 4.81
CA GLU A 404 16.02 21.55 3.35
C GLU A 404 16.67 22.81 2.70
N PRO A 405 17.40 22.65 1.58
CA PRO A 405 18.05 23.79 0.89
C PRO A 405 17.06 24.89 0.48
N PRO A 406 17.50 26.16 0.40
CA PRO A 406 16.66 27.23 -0.10
C PRO A 406 16.32 27.00 -1.57
N ASN A 407 15.06 27.27 -1.88
CA ASN A 407 14.50 27.26 -3.22
C ASN A 407 15.25 28.27 -4.10
N ASN A 408 16.14 27.82 -4.99
CA ASN A 408 16.60 28.66 -6.09
C ASN A 408 15.48 28.73 -7.12
N GLY A 409 14.51 29.61 -6.85
CA GLY A 409 13.51 30.03 -7.80
C GLY A 409 14.20 30.60 -9.03
N GLY A 410 14.23 29.82 -10.11
CA GLY A 410 14.48 30.34 -11.45
C GLY A 410 13.33 31.26 -11.82
N THR A 411 13.61 32.55 -11.90
CA THR A 411 12.70 33.61 -12.32
C THR A 411 12.15 33.33 -13.73
N SER A 412 10.90 32.89 -13.81
CA SER A 412 10.06 33.17 -14.97
C SER A 412 9.46 34.56 -14.74
N THR A 413 9.90 35.53 -15.54
CA THR A 413 9.43 36.91 -15.49
C THR A 413 7.93 36.97 -15.74
N SER A 414 7.20 37.44 -14.72
CA SER A 414 5.78 37.76 -14.74
C SER A 414 5.42 38.73 -15.86
N ASN A 415 4.45 38.37 -16.69
CA ASN A 415 3.68 39.34 -17.47
C ASN A 415 2.42 39.69 -16.65
N PRO A 416 2.18 40.95 -16.28
CA PRO A 416 1.13 41.31 -15.33
C PRO A 416 -0.21 41.44 -16.05
N GLY A 417 -1.15 40.57 -15.70
CA GLY A 417 -2.57 40.81 -15.98
C GLY A 417 -3.34 39.58 -16.44
N THR A 418 -3.67 38.69 -15.51
CA THR A 418 -4.97 37.99 -15.47
C THR A 418 -5.10 37.29 -14.12
N ILE A 419 -6.06 37.76 -13.33
CA ILE A 419 -6.60 37.05 -12.17
C ILE A 419 -7.47 35.92 -12.73
N TYR A 420 -7.20 34.65 -12.40
CA TYR A 420 -8.25 33.64 -12.19
C TYR A 420 -7.77 32.54 -11.19
N PRO A 421 -8.71 31.97 -10.40
CA PRO A 421 -8.48 31.11 -9.25
C PRO A 421 -8.50 29.62 -9.63
N GLY A 422 -7.91 28.76 -8.77
CA GLY A 422 -8.23 27.33 -8.63
C GLY A 422 -8.03 26.45 -9.88
N GLY A 423 -7.03 25.57 -9.85
CA GLY A 423 -6.86 24.51 -10.84
C GLY A 423 -5.40 24.12 -10.99
N TYR A 424 -5.00 23.01 -10.38
CA TYR A 424 -3.74 22.35 -10.71
C TYR A 424 -3.96 21.54 -11.98
N ASP A 425 -3.50 22.09 -13.10
CA ASP A 425 -3.48 21.45 -14.40
C ASP A 425 -2.23 20.58 -14.49
N TYR A 426 -2.40 19.25 -14.51
CA TYR A 426 -1.32 18.34 -14.89
C TYR A 426 -1.23 18.36 -16.42
N PRO A 427 -0.09 18.72 -17.03
CA PRO A 427 0.00 18.76 -18.48
C PRO A 427 -0.14 17.34 -19.05
N ASP A 428 -1.22 17.19 -19.81
CA ASP A 428 -1.40 16.16 -20.83
C ASP A 428 -0.18 16.12 -21.78
N VAL A 429 0.35 14.92 -21.97
CA VAL A 429 1.11 14.46 -23.15
C VAL A 429 2.45 15.17 -23.44
N TYR A 430 3.56 14.49 -23.14
CA TYR A 430 4.84 14.74 -23.84
C TYR A 430 5.02 13.78 -25.03
N PRO A 431 5.32 14.27 -26.24
CA PRO A 431 5.67 13.43 -27.38
C PRO A 431 7.14 12.97 -27.30
N PHE A 432 7.36 11.66 -27.44
CA PHE A 432 8.71 11.08 -27.59
C PHE A 432 9.26 11.30 -29.02
N PRO A 433 10.52 11.75 -29.18
CA PRO A 433 11.22 11.60 -30.45
C PRO A 433 11.96 10.24 -30.51
N GLY A 434 11.47 9.39 -31.43
CA GLY A 434 12.21 8.50 -32.33
C GLY A 434 13.40 7.66 -31.85
N GLY A 435 13.22 6.33 -31.90
CA GLY A 435 13.97 5.48 -32.82
C GLY A 435 15.23 4.77 -32.30
N GLY A 436 15.17 3.43 -32.21
CA GLY A 436 16.35 2.56 -32.13
C GLY A 436 16.02 1.14 -31.63
N PHE A 437 15.54 0.28 -32.52
CA PHE A 437 15.39 -1.17 -32.27
C PHE A 437 16.77 -1.85 -32.20
N HIS A 438 16.96 -2.78 -31.26
CA HIS A 438 17.68 -4.06 -31.50
C HIS A 438 17.33 -5.10 -30.39
N PRO A 439 17.40 -6.42 -30.68
CA PRO A 439 16.57 -7.45 -30.04
C PRO A 439 17.31 -8.42 -29.09
N HIS A 440 16.49 -9.22 -28.40
CA HIS A 440 16.72 -10.51 -27.72
C HIS A 440 16.73 -10.50 -26.18
N TRP A 441 15.54 -10.68 -25.59
CA TRP A 441 15.34 -11.50 -24.37
C TRP A 441 14.07 -12.35 -24.54
N PRO A 442 14.02 -13.57 -23.96
CA PRO A 442 13.10 -14.62 -24.35
C PRO A 442 11.67 -14.39 -23.86
N HIS A 443 10.71 -14.88 -24.64
CA HIS A 443 9.29 -14.92 -24.32
C HIS A 443 9.01 -15.65 -23.00
N VAL A 444 8.35 -14.96 -22.07
CA VAL A 444 7.63 -15.61 -20.97
C VAL A 444 6.31 -16.15 -21.53
N PRO A 445 6.02 -17.47 -21.45
CA PRO A 445 4.75 -17.99 -21.93
C PRO A 445 3.59 -17.51 -21.03
N PRO A 446 2.39 -17.28 -21.60
CA PRO A 446 1.22 -16.89 -20.82
C PRO A 446 0.83 -17.98 -19.82
N MET A 447 0.42 -17.58 -18.61
CA MET A 447 -0.11 -18.51 -17.61
C MET A 447 -1.37 -19.23 -18.15
N PRO A 448 -1.53 -20.53 -17.88
CA PRO A 448 -2.68 -21.30 -18.32
C PRO A 448 -3.95 -20.77 -17.64
N MET A 449 -4.97 -20.49 -18.43
CA MET A 449 -6.33 -20.29 -17.91
C MET A 449 -6.83 -21.63 -17.34
N MET A 450 -7.18 -21.65 -16.05
CA MET A 450 -8.09 -22.64 -15.46
C MET A 450 -9.31 -21.92 -14.92
#